data_AF-A0A1Y1RG65-F1
#
_entry.id   AF-A0A1Y1RG65-F1
#
_cell.length_a   1.000
_cell.length_b   1.000
_cell.length_c   1.000
_cell.angle_alpha   90.00
_cell.angle_beta   90.00
_cell.angle_gamma   90.00
#
_symmetry.space_group_name_H-M   'P 1'
#
loop_
_entity.id
_entity.type
_entity.pdbx_description
1 polymer ?
#
loop_
_entity_poly.entity_id
_entity_poly.type
_entity_poly.pdbx_seq_one_letter_code
_entity_poly.pdbx_strand_id
1 'polypeptide(L)' 'MSLWSVPDQETMTLMRHFYETWLGGASKREALRQAQAVVRREHEFTPYYWGAFVLIGE' A
#
# COMPACT_ATOMS: atom_id res chain seq x y z
N MET A 1 -3.52 6.00 5.60
CA MET A 1 -3.56 7.42 5.16
C MET A 1 -2.41 7.65 4.21
N SER A 2 -2.55 8.50 3.18
CA SER A 2 -1.42 8.89 2.34
C SER A 2 -0.83 10.23 2.80
N LEU A 3 0.49 10.38 2.71
CA LEU A 3 1.23 11.59 3.06
C LEU A 3 1.13 12.67 1.96
N TRP A 4 0.90 12.25 0.71
CA TRP A 4 0.65 13.11 -0.44
C TRP A 4 -0.37 12.45 -1.39
N SER A 5 -0.82 13.19 -2.40
CA SER A 5 -1.73 12.69 -3.43
C SER A 5 -1.00 11.72 -4.36
N VAL A 6 -1.43 10.47 -4.39
CA VAL A 6 -0.97 9.45 -5.35
C VAL A 6 -2.07 9.28 -6.41
N PRO A 7 -1.77 8.97 -7.68
CA PRO A 7 -2.83 8.82 -8.66
C PRO A 7 -3.74 7.62 -8.31
N ASP A 8 -4.97 7.69 -8.81
CA ASP A 8 -6.05 6.81 -8.36
C ASP A 8 -5.76 5.34 -8.69
N GLN A 9 -5.09 5.08 -9.81
CA GLN A 9 -4.81 3.71 -10.27
C GLN A 9 -3.87 2.97 -9.30
N GLU A 10 -2.76 3.59 -8.92
CA GLU A 10 -1.78 3.02 -8.00
C GLU A 10 -2.35 2.94 -6.58
N THR A 11 -3.15 3.93 -6.20
CA THR A 11 -3.90 3.91 -4.92
C THR A 11 -4.88 2.73 -4.88
N MET A 12 -5.61 2.46 -5.96
CA MET A 12 -6.53 1.33 -6.05
C MET A 12 -5.80 0.00 -5.97
N THR A 13 -4.68 -0.16 -6.68
CA THR A 13 -3.86 -1.39 -6.61
C THR A 13 -3.35 -1.62 -5.19
N LEU A 14 -2.82 -0.59 -4.54
CA LEU A 14 -2.33 -0.68 -3.17
C LEU A 14 -3.45 -1.05 -2.18
N MET A 15 -4.60 -0.37 -2.25
CA MET A 15 -5.71 -0.61 -1.33
C MET A 15 -6.34 -1.99 -1.55
N ARG A 16 -6.45 -2.45 -2.79
CA ARG A 16 -6.94 -3.80 -3.10
C ARG A 16 -6.09 -4.86 -2.41
N HIS A 17 -4.78 -4.85 -2.63
CA HIS A 17 -3.88 -5.81 -2.00
C HIS A 17 -3.84 -5.68 -0.48
N PHE A 18 -3.91 -4.45 0.04
CA PHE A 18 -3.98 -4.23 1.49
C PHE A 18 -5.20 -4.92 2.10
N TYR A 19 -6.40 -4.71 1.54
CA TYR A 19 -7.62 -5.31 2.09
C TYR A 19 -7.67 -6.82 1.88
N GLU A 20 -7.23 -7.33 0.74
CA GLU A 20 -7.13 -8.78 0.49
C GLU A 20 -6.25 -9.46 1.54
N THR A 21 -5.04 -8.93 1.78
CA THR A 21 -4.10 -9.50 2.75
C THR A 21 -4.60 -9.34 4.19
N TRP A 22 -5.21 -8.20 4.53
CA TRP A 22 -5.73 -7.97 5.88
C TRP A 22 -6.93 -8.87 6.19
N LEU A 23 -7.91 -8.95 5.29
CA LEU A 23 -9.09 -9.81 5.45
C LEU A 23 -8.73 -11.30 5.35
N GLY A 24 -7.60 -11.63 4.73
CA GLY A 24 -7.01 -12.97 4.73
C GLY A 24 -6.36 -13.40 6.06
N GLY A 25 -6.39 -12.55 7.10
CA GLY A 25 -5.92 -12.88 8.44
C GLY A 25 -4.54 -12.33 8.80
N ALA A 26 -3.91 -11.55 7.91
CA ALA A 26 -2.66 -10.86 8.25
C ALA A 26 -2.93 -9.66 9.17
N SER A 27 -1.91 -9.25 9.94
CA SER A 27 -1.99 -7.97 10.66
C SER A 27 -2.03 -6.79 9.69
N LYS A 28 -2.65 -5.67 10.09
CA LYS A 28 -2.68 -4.44 9.27
C LYS A 28 -1.27 -3.99 8.84
N ARG A 29 -0.26 -4.14 9.71
CA ARG A 29 1.14 -3.80 9.38
C ARG A 29 1.70 -4.71 8.30
N GLU A 30 1.40 -6.01 8.37
CA GLU A 30 1.85 -6.97 7.37
C GLU A 30 1.16 -6.74 6.03
N ALA A 31 -0.17 -6.52 6.06
CA ALA A 31 -0.94 -6.19 4.88
C ALA A 31 -0.42 -4.93 4.16
N LEU A 32 -0.08 -3.87 4.91
CA LEU A 32 0.48 -2.65 4.33
C LEU A 32 1.85 -2.90 3.69
N ARG A 33 2.74 -3.64 4.36
CA ARG A 33 4.06 -3.98 3.80
C ARG A 33 3.94 -4.79 2.51
N GLN A 34 3.05 -5.77 2.47
CA GLN A 34 2.83 -6.59 1.28
C GLN A 34 2.26 -5.75 0.13
N ALA A 35 1.26 -4.91 0.40
CA ALA A 35 0.69 -4.02 -0.60
C ALA A 35 1.72 -3.02 -1.16
N GLN A 36 2.55 -2.44 -0.31
CA GLN A 36 3.66 -1.57 -0.74
C GLN A 36 4.70 -2.31 -1.58
N ALA A 37 5.00 -3.58 -1.26
CA ALA A 37 5.93 -4.39 -2.03
C ALA A 37 5.40 -4.70 -3.44
N VAL A 38 4.09 -4.87 -3.61
CA VAL A 38 3.46 -5.07 -4.93
C VAL A 38 3.62 -3.82 -5.79
N VAL A 39 3.18 -2.66 -5.29
CA VAL A 39 3.30 -1.40 -6.04
C VAL A 39 4.75 -1.01 -6.28
N ARG A 40 5.66 -1.34 -5.36
CA ARG A 40 7.11 -1.15 -5.56
C ARG A 40 7.66 -2.01 -6.70
N ARG A 41 7.17 -3.23 -6.92
CA ARG A 41 7.59 -4.05 -8.06
C ARG A 41 7.12 -3.47 -9.39
N GLU A 42 5.94 -2.84 -9.41
CA GLU A 42 5.40 -2.18 -10.60
C GLU A 42 6.09 -0.82 -10.88
N HIS A 43 6.60 -0.16 -9.83
CA HIS A 43 7.23 1.16 -9.90
C HIS A 43 8.57 1.22 -9.15
N GLU A 44 9.52 0.36 -9.52
CA GLU A 44 10.79 0.14 -8.79
C GLU A 44 11.61 1.41 -8.51
N PHE A 45 11.52 2.42 -9.37
CA PHE A 45 12.32 3.65 -9.28
C PHE A 45 11.57 4.87 -8.75
N THR A 46 10.29 4.72 -8.37
CA THR A 46 9.46 5.87 -7.99
C THR A 46 8.77 5.65 -6.64
N PRO A 47 9.46 5.96 -5.52
CA PRO A 47 8.90 5.88 -4.16
C PRO A 47 7.62 6.67 -3.94
N TYR A 48 7.34 7.61 -4.84
CA TYR A 48 6.11 8.41 -4.88
C TYR A 48 4.83 7.57 -4.76
N TYR A 49 4.77 6.40 -5.39
CA TYR A 49 3.53 5.62 -5.48
C TYR A 49 3.26 4.72 -4.28
N TRP A 50 4.29 4.18 -3.63
CA TRP A 50 4.14 3.23 -2.51
C TRP A 50 4.54 3.81 -1.16
N GLY A 51 5.45 4.79 -1.14
CA GLY A 51 5.96 5.42 0.09
C GLY A 51 5.00 6.41 0.73
N ALA A 52 3.95 6.81 0.00
CA ALA A 52 2.95 7.74 0.52
C ALA A 52 2.13 7.14 1.66
N PHE A 53 1.96 5.81 1.69
CA PHE A 53 0.99 5.17 2.58
C PHE A 53 1.59 4.81 3.93
N VAL A 54 0.98 5.33 4.99
CA VAL A 54 1.35 5.05 6.37
C VAL A 54 0.15 4.54 7.18
N LEU A 55 0.44 3.65 8.12
CA LEU A 55 -0.50 3.21 9.14
C LEU A 55 -0.45 4.21 10.31
N ILE A 56 -1.60 4.70 10.75
CA ILE A 56 -1.71 5.58 11.93
C ILE A 56 -2.59 4.84 12.95
N GLY A 57 -2.10 4.69 14.19
CA GLY A 57 -2.75 3.93 15.25
C GLY A 57 -2.42 2.44 15.27
N GLU A 58 -3.08 1.70 16.18
CA GLU A 58 -3.01 0.22 16.28
C GLU A 58 -4.23 -0.47 15.63
#